data_AF-A0A2N5IPA7-F1
#
_entry.id   AF-A0A2N5IPA7-F1
#
_cell.length_a   1.000
_cell.length_b   1.000
_cell.length_c   1.000
_cell.angle_alpha   90.00
_cell.angle_beta   90.00
_cell.angle_gamma   90.00
#
_symmetry.space_group_name_H-M   'P 1'
#
loop_
_entity.id
_entity.type
_entity.pdbx_description
1 polymer ?
#
loop_
_entity_poly.entity_id
_entity_poly.type
_entity_poly.pdbx_seq_one_letter_code
_entity_poly.pdbx_strand_id
1 'polypeptide(L)'
;MADDANEQNNTPEPPGGQQNTDTGQKPPWERDGEEFSPEKAWNLIQHLREDNSKLKTASEASSAKLREIEDAKLTEQEKLQRDLKETREQLAQVNMAKAWAEARAKYPSLTEQDFDLIGGDNPEEVMDKAAKLAARIDAQAAKDADQNNINPLQRVHAKPSGGTDPTSNPATDWLRDALTSK
;
A
#
# COMPACT_ATOMS: atom_id res chain seq x y z
N MET A 1 -55.07 -1.63 43.90
CA MET A 1 -53.85 -2.40 43.59
C MET A 1 -52.83 -2.09 44.68
N ALA A 2 -52.26 -3.14 45.29
CA ALA A 2 -51.30 -3.16 46.41
C ALA A 2 -50.28 -2.00 46.39
N ASP A 3 -50.15 -1.21 47.46
CA ASP A 3 -49.32 -1.42 48.68
C ASP A 3 -47.84 -1.60 48.32
N ASP A 4 -47.00 -0.56 48.31
CA ASP A 4 -46.45 0.28 49.40
C ASP A 4 -45.10 -0.26 49.93
N ALA A 5 -44.18 0.69 50.07
CA ALA A 5 -43.02 0.74 50.94
C ALA A 5 -41.80 -0.20 50.75
N ASN A 6 -40.66 0.49 50.59
CA ASN A 6 -39.60 0.57 51.61
C ASN A 6 -38.23 -0.04 51.24
N GLU A 7 -37.27 0.87 51.06
CA GLU A 7 -35.86 0.63 51.32
C GLU A 7 -35.68 0.10 52.75
N GLN A 8 -35.33 -1.17 52.89
CA GLN A 8 -34.85 -1.72 54.16
C GLN A 8 -33.41 -2.18 54.01
N ASN A 9 -32.53 -1.26 54.42
CA ASN A 9 -31.45 -1.48 55.38
C ASN A 9 -31.36 -2.94 55.88
N ASN A 10 -30.52 -3.76 55.24
CA ASN A 10 -30.02 -4.99 55.85
C ASN A 10 -28.59 -4.72 56.35
N THR A 11 -28.55 -4.08 57.52
CA THR A 11 -27.41 -4.19 58.43
C THR A 11 -27.21 -5.69 58.71
N PRO A 12 -26.01 -6.28 58.52
CA PRO A 12 -25.77 -7.62 58.99
C PRO A 12 -25.86 -7.60 60.52
N GLU A 13 -26.90 -8.24 61.05
CA GLU A 13 -26.92 -8.72 62.43
C GLU A 13 -25.61 -9.49 62.71
N PRO A 14 -24.98 -9.30 63.89
CA PRO A 14 -23.77 -10.04 64.21
C PRO A 14 -24.13 -11.53 64.21
N PRO A 15 -23.41 -12.40 63.48
CA PRO A 15 -23.61 -13.83 63.65
C PRO A 15 -23.28 -14.13 65.11
N GLY A 16 -24.28 -14.68 65.80
CA GLY A 16 -24.25 -14.99 67.21
C GLY A 16 -22.94 -15.67 67.61
N GLY A 17 -22.46 -15.28 68.79
CA GLY A 17 -21.27 -15.87 69.41
C GLY A 17 -21.30 -17.38 69.27
N GLN A 18 -20.36 -17.89 68.48
CA GLN A 18 -20.13 -19.31 68.40
C GLN A 18 -19.78 -19.77 69.80
N GLN A 19 -20.73 -20.51 70.36
CA GLN A 19 -20.54 -21.36 71.52
C GLN A 19 -19.27 -22.17 71.28
N ASN A 20 -18.28 -21.99 72.16
CA ASN A 20 -17.21 -22.95 72.34
C ASN A 20 -17.84 -24.28 72.75
N THR A 21 -18.24 -25.09 71.78
CA THR A 21 -18.33 -26.53 71.98
C THR A 21 -16.92 -27.05 71.94
N ASP A 22 -16.34 -27.13 73.14
CA ASP A 22 -15.16 -27.90 73.50
C ASP A 22 -15.42 -29.39 73.19
N THR A 23 -15.46 -29.73 71.91
CA THR A 23 -15.23 -31.10 71.43
C THR A 23 -13.75 -31.12 71.08
N GLY A 24 -12.94 -31.90 71.80
CA GLY A 24 -11.48 -32.01 71.67
C GLY A 24 -10.94 -32.49 70.31
N GLN A 25 -11.53 -32.03 69.21
CA GLN A 25 -10.93 -32.06 67.89
C GLN A 25 -9.89 -30.95 67.84
N LYS A 26 -8.64 -31.39 67.99
CA LYS A 26 -7.45 -30.63 67.67
C LYS A 26 -7.67 -29.89 66.34
N PRO A 27 -7.44 -28.57 66.27
CA PRO A 27 -7.76 -27.80 65.09
C PRO A 27 -7.01 -28.34 63.85
N PRO A 28 -7.51 -28.09 62.62
CA PRO A 28 -7.02 -28.76 61.41
C PRO A 28 -5.52 -28.59 61.13
N TRP A 29 -4.92 -27.50 61.60
CA TRP A 29 -3.49 -27.21 61.47
C TRP A 29 -2.59 -27.98 62.45
N GLU A 30 -3.19 -28.63 63.45
CA GLU A 30 -2.51 -29.48 64.43
C GLU A 30 -2.72 -30.98 64.14
N ARG A 31 -3.36 -31.32 63.02
CA ARG A 31 -3.67 -32.70 62.61
C ARG A 31 -2.41 -33.51 62.23
N ASP A 32 -1.34 -32.82 61.86
CA ASP A 32 -0.04 -33.43 61.51
C ASP A 32 0.94 -33.50 62.70
N GLY A 33 0.46 -33.19 63.92
CA GLY A 33 1.25 -33.31 65.16
C GLY A 33 2.18 -32.14 65.47
N GLU A 34 2.23 -31.11 64.63
CA GLU A 34 2.94 -29.86 64.91
C GLU A 34 2.04 -28.86 65.67
N GLU A 35 2.54 -28.35 66.79
CA GLU A 35 1.92 -27.26 67.55
C GLU A 35 2.05 -25.95 66.75
N PHE A 36 0.97 -25.17 66.63
CA PHE A 36 1.02 -23.88 65.94
C PHE A 36 2.00 -22.94 66.62
N SER A 37 3.06 -22.56 65.90
CA SER A 37 4.05 -21.58 66.37
C SER A 37 3.83 -20.24 65.65
N PRO A 38 3.35 -19.20 66.36
CA PRO A 38 3.14 -17.88 65.79
C PRO A 38 4.41 -17.29 65.18
N GLU A 39 5.56 -17.51 65.80
CA GLU A 39 6.85 -16.98 65.32
C GLU A 39 7.29 -17.63 64.00
N LYS A 40 7.12 -18.95 63.84
CA LYS A 40 7.43 -19.64 62.58
C LYS A 40 6.52 -19.16 61.45
N ALA A 41 5.22 -18.99 61.73
CA ALA A 41 4.27 -18.47 60.76
C ALA A 41 4.61 -17.03 60.35
N TRP A 42 5.02 -16.18 61.31
CA TRP A 42 5.38 -14.79 61.04
C TRP A 42 6.68 -14.67 60.23
N ASN A 43 7.71 -15.46 60.55
CA ASN A 43 8.94 -15.54 59.77
C ASN A 43 8.66 -16.01 58.33
N LEU A 44 7.80 -17.03 58.15
CA LEU A 44 7.39 -17.47 56.83
C LEU A 44 6.68 -16.36 56.04
N ILE A 45 5.77 -15.62 56.69
CA ILE A 45 5.08 -14.49 56.06
C ILE A 45 6.08 -13.39 55.65
N GLN A 46 7.09 -13.09 56.46
CA GLN A 46 8.14 -12.14 56.08
C GLN A 46 8.93 -12.62 54.86
N HIS A 47 9.40 -13.86 54.86
CA HIS A 47 10.11 -14.44 53.72
C HIS A 47 9.25 -14.40 52.46
N LEU A 48 7.97 -14.78 52.56
CA LEU A 48 7.03 -14.71 51.43
C LEU A 48 6.79 -13.28 50.94
N ARG A 49 6.78 -12.29 51.82
CA ARG A 49 6.66 -10.87 51.43
C ARG A 49 7.92 -10.40 50.70
N GLU A 50 9.10 -10.76 51.19
CA GLU A 50 10.36 -10.45 50.53
C GLU A 50 10.44 -11.10 49.15
N ASP A 51 10.07 -12.38 49.04
CA ASP A 51 10.09 -13.10 47.79
C ASP A 51 9.04 -12.58 46.81
N ASN A 52 7.86 -12.19 47.29
CA ASN A 52 6.84 -11.52 46.46
C ASN A 52 7.34 -10.16 45.95
N SER A 53 8.03 -9.39 46.79
CA SER A 53 8.66 -8.13 46.39
C SER A 53 9.73 -8.34 45.32
N LYS A 54 10.62 -9.32 45.51
CA LYS A 54 11.65 -9.70 44.52
C LYS A 54 11.04 -10.20 43.21
N LEU A 55 9.96 -10.98 43.27
CA LEU A 55 9.26 -11.47 42.09
C LEU A 55 8.59 -10.34 41.32
N LYS A 56 7.99 -9.37 42.01
CA LYS A 56 7.41 -8.18 41.36
C LYS A 56 8.46 -7.36 40.65
N THR A 57 9.58 -7.04 41.31
CA THR A 57 10.66 -6.27 40.68
C THR A 57 11.29 -7.02 39.50
N ALA A 58 11.48 -8.35 39.62
CA ALA A 58 11.96 -9.18 38.51
C ALA A 58 10.97 -9.23 37.34
N SER A 59 9.66 -9.29 37.62
CA SER A 59 8.59 -9.27 36.61
C SER A 59 8.55 -7.92 35.88
N GLU A 60 8.60 -6.81 36.62
CA GLU A 60 8.65 -5.46 36.06
C GLU A 60 9.89 -5.28 35.18
N ALA A 61 11.07 -5.68 35.66
CA ALA A 61 12.32 -5.61 34.88
C ALA A 61 12.28 -6.48 33.62
N SER A 62 11.65 -7.66 33.68
CA SER A 62 11.50 -8.53 32.50
C SER A 62 10.51 -7.93 31.50
N SER A 63 9.41 -7.35 31.97
CA SER A 63 8.43 -6.67 31.11
C SER A 63 9.01 -5.45 30.41
N ALA A 64 9.86 -4.68 31.10
CA ALA A 64 10.55 -3.53 30.53
C ALA A 64 11.52 -3.95 29.42
N LYS A 65 12.29 -5.03 29.63
CA LYS A 65 13.19 -5.59 28.60
C LYS A 65 12.44 -6.10 27.38
N LEU A 66 11.28 -6.74 27.57
CA LEU A 66 10.47 -7.21 26.44
C LEU A 66 9.96 -6.03 25.59
N ARG A 67 9.52 -4.94 26.22
CA ARG A 67 9.14 -3.72 25.50
C ARG A 67 10.32 -3.12 24.72
N GLU A 68 11.49 -3.02 25.34
CA GLU A 68 12.69 -2.50 24.67
C GLU A 68 13.09 -3.36 23.45
N ILE A 69 12.98 -4.70 23.56
CA ILE A 69 13.25 -5.61 22.44
C ILE A 69 12.19 -5.45 21.34
N GLU A 70 10.92 -5.30 21.70
CA GLU A 70 9.83 -5.08 20.73
C GLU A 70 10.01 -3.75 19.97
N ASP A 71 10.35 -2.67 20.68
CA ASP A 71 10.61 -1.35 20.11
C ASP A 71 11.86 -1.38 19.20
N ALA A 72 12.94 -2.04 19.65
CA ALA A 72 14.14 -2.22 18.85
C ALA A 72 13.84 -3.02 17.57
N LYS A 73 13.05 -4.08 17.68
CA LYS A 73 12.65 -4.91 16.53
C LYS A 73 11.77 -4.14 15.54
N LEU A 74 10.84 -3.32 16.02
CA LEU A 74 10.04 -2.44 15.15
C LEU A 74 10.96 -1.48 14.39
N THR A 75 11.89 -0.85 15.10
CA THR A 75 12.87 0.08 14.50
C THR A 75 13.74 -0.61 13.44
N GLU A 76 14.20 -1.84 13.71
CA GLU A 76 14.95 -2.64 12.73
C GLU A 76 14.10 -3.03 11.52
N GLN A 77 12.84 -3.44 11.72
CA GLN A 77 11.93 -3.77 10.63
C GLN A 77 11.63 -2.56 9.74
N GLU A 78 11.40 -1.39 10.31
CA GLU A 78 11.20 -0.15 9.56
C GLU A 78 12.43 0.20 8.72
N LYS A 79 13.63 0.05 9.30
CA LYS A 79 14.89 0.25 8.57
C LYS A 79 15.03 -0.74 7.41
N LEU A 80 14.78 -2.02 7.65
CA LEU A 80 14.82 -3.04 6.59
C LEU A 80 13.78 -2.79 5.50
N GLN A 81 12.58 -2.31 5.84
CA GLN A 81 11.57 -1.93 4.85
C GLN A 81 12.01 -0.73 4.03
N ARG A 82 12.62 0.28 4.66
CA ARG A 82 13.19 1.43 3.96
C ARG A 82 14.29 0.98 2.99
N ASP A 83 15.22 0.16 3.44
CA ASP A 83 16.32 -0.35 2.62
C ASP A 83 15.78 -1.22 1.47
N LEU A 84 14.77 -2.06 1.71
CA LEU A 84 14.08 -2.81 0.66
C LEU A 84 13.39 -1.92 -0.36
N LYS A 85 12.80 -0.81 0.09
CA LYS A 85 12.17 0.16 -0.82
C LYS A 85 13.21 0.87 -1.67
N GLU A 86 14.30 1.33 -1.05
CA GLU A 86 15.40 2.02 -1.75
C GLU A 86 16.07 1.10 -2.78
N THR A 87 16.35 -0.14 -2.42
CA THR A 87 16.92 -1.14 -3.36
C THR A 87 15.97 -1.46 -4.52
N ARG A 88 14.65 -1.55 -4.26
CA ARG A 88 13.64 -1.72 -5.32
C ARG A 88 13.59 -0.51 -6.25
N GLU A 89 13.66 0.70 -5.73
CA GLU A 89 13.68 1.94 -6.52
C GLU A 89 14.94 2.01 -7.38
N GLN A 90 16.11 1.69 -6.82
CA GLN A 90 17.36 1.61 -7.58
C GLN A 90 17.28 0.57 -8.69
N LEU A 91 16.72 -0.62 -8.41
CA LEU A 91 16.53 -1.67 -9.41
C LEU A 91 15.56 -1.24 -10.52
N ALA A 92 14.47 -0.56 -10.17
CA ALA A 92 13.53 -0.01 -11.15
C ALA A 92 14.21 1.04 -12.05
N GLN A 93 15.01 1.95 -11.49
CA GLN A 93 15.76 2.94 -12.25
C GLN A 93 16.77 2.28 -13.21
N VAL A 94 17.52 1.27 -12.74
CA VAL A 94 18.46 0.53 -13.57
C VAL A 94 17.76 -0.21 -14.70
N ASN A 95 16.62 -0.86 -14.43
CA ASN A 95 15.83 -1.54 -15.46
C ASN A 95 15.28 -0.57 -16.50
N MET A 96 14.81 0.60 -16.08
CA MET A 96 14.38 1.65 -17.00
C MET A 96 15.54 2.13 -17.87
N ALA A 97 16.68 2.47 -17.28
CA ALA A 97 17.86 2.91 -18.02
C ALA A 97 18.33 1.84 -19.03
N LYS A 98 18.29 0.55 -18.64
CA LYS A 98 18.59 -0.56 -19.55
C LYS A 98 17.61 -0.61 -20.72
N ALA A 99 16.30 -0.47 -20.48
CA ALA A 99 15.31 -0.49 -21.54
C ALA A 99 15.46 0.69 -22.51
N TRP A 100 15.75 1.89 -22.01
CA TRP A 100 16.08 3.06 -22.83
C TRP A 100 17.33 2.82 -23.68
N ALA A 101 18.39 2.26 -23.09
CA ALA A 101 19.61 1.92 -23.82
C ALA A 101 19.37 0.86 -24.91
N GLU A 102 18.60 -0.19 -24.60
CA GLU A 102 18.23 -1.22 -25.58
C GLU A 102 17.33 -0.67 -26.70
N ALA A 103 16.39 0.23 -26.38
CA ALA A 103 15.55 0.88 -27.39
C ALA A 103 16.39 1.77 -28.32
N ARG A 104 17.34 2.54 -27.76
CA ARG A 104 18.29 3.35 -28.54
C ARG A 104 19.18 2.50 -29.44
N ALA A 105 19.61 1.33 -28.97
CA ALA A 105 20.42 0.41 -29.76
C ALA A 105 19.61 -0.26 -30.89
N LYS A 106 18.35 -0.64 -30.63
CA LYS A 106 17.48 -1.31 -31.60
C LYS A 106 16.97 -0.37 -32.70
N TYR A 107 16.74 0.91 -32.37
CA TYR A 107 16.16 1.88 -33.29
C TYR A 107 17.10 3.07 -33.54
N PRO A 108 18.14 2.91 -34.37
CA PRO A 108 19.06 3.99 -34.71
C PRO A 108 18.42 5.10 -35.56
N SER A 109 17.23 4.86 -36.13
CA SER A 109 16.44 5.87 -36.86
C SER A 109 15.73 6.88 -35.96
N LEU A 110 15.63 6.60 -34.65
CA LEU A 110 15.08 7.54 -33.67
C LEU A 110 16.19 8.43 -33.10
N THR A 111 15.93 9.73 -33.05
CA THR A 111 16.80 10.71 -32.42
C THR A 111 16.54 10.83 -30.92
N GLU A 112 17.42 11.50 -30.17
CA GLU A 112 17.21 11.76 -28.74
C GLU A 112 15.91 12.53 -28.46
N GLN A 113 15.51 13.41 -29.38
CA GLN A 113 14.25 14.16 -29.31
C GLN A 113 13.03 13.22 -29.43
N ASP A 114 13.14 12.18 -30.25
CA ASP A 114 12.08 11.18 -30.42
C ASP A 114 11.92 10.32 -29.16
N PHE A 115 13.02 10.00 -28.48
CA PHE A 115 13.00 9.28 -27.21
C PHE A 115 12.43 10.13 -26.06
N ASP A 116 12.71 11.44 -26.04
CA ASP A 116 12.11 12.36 -25.06
C ASP A 116 10.57 12.44 -25.20
N LEU A 117 10.06 12.33 -26.43
CA LEU A 117 8.62 12.28 -26.72
C LEU A 117 7.94 10.95 -26.38
N ILE A 118 8.69 9.84 -26.32
CA ILE A 118 8.12 8.49 -26.13
C ILE A 118 7.54 8.28 -24.73
N GLY A 119 7.98 9.06 -23.72
CA GLY A 119 7.40 9.16 -22.38
C GLY A 119 6.69 7.90 -21.88
N GLY A 120 7.40 7.05 -21.13
CA GLY A 120 6.86 5.79 -20.61
C GLY A 120 7.34 5.50 -19.20
N ASP A 121 6.39 5.04 -18.36
CA ASP A 121 6.64 4.66 -16.97
C ASP A 121 7.13 3.21 -16.84
N ASN A 122 7.00 2.42 -17.91
CA ASN A 122 7.39 1.01 -17.96
C ASN A 122 8.38 0.73 -19.10
N PRO A 123 9.34 -0.19 -18.89
CA PRO A 123 10.37 -0.51 -19.88
C PRO A 123 9.81 -1.15 -21.16
N GLU A 124 8.76 -1.97 -21.05
CA GLU A 124 8.08 -2.58 -22.21
C GLU A 124 7.33 -1.54 -23.04
N GLU A 125 6.65 -0.60 -22.38
CA GLU A 125 5.93 0.48 -23.09
C GLU A 125 6.88 1.41 -23.84
N VAL A 126 8.06 1.70 -23.28
CA VAL A 126 9.11 2.47 -23.95
C VAL A 126 9.55 1.76 -25.24
N MET A 127 9.73 0.44 -25.19
CA MET A 127 10.10 -0.35 -26.36
C MET A 127 9.00 -0.38 -27.42
N ASP A 128 7.75 -0.62 -27.04
CA ASP A 128 6.62 -0.70 -27.98
C ASP A 128 6.34 0.65 -28.66
N LYS A 129 6.43 1.75 -27.90
CA LYS A 129 6.27 3.09 -28.44
C LYS A 129 7.45 3.47 -29.35
N ALA A 130 8.68 3.09 -28.99
CA ALA A 130 9.85 3.25 -29.87
C ALA A 130 9.68 2.47 -31.17
N ALA A 131 9.20 1.22 -31.11
CA ALA A 131 8.91 0.40 -32.28
C ALA A 131 7.88 1.03 -33.21
N LYS A 132 6.77 1.54 -32.64
CA LYS A 132 5.71 2.21 -33.39
C LYS A 132 6.20 3.49 -34.06
N LEU A 133 7.04 4.27 -33.37
CA LEU A 133 7.60 5.50 -33.93
C LEU A 133 8.61 5.19 -35.04
N ALA A 134 9.49 4.19 -34.85
CA ALA A 134 10.43 3.75 -35.88
C ALA A 134 9.68 3.34 -37.16
N ALA A 135 8.66 2.49 -37.03
CA ALA A 135 7.84 2.05 -38.16
C ALA A 135 7.13 3.22 -38.86
N ARG A 136 6.72 4.25 -38.10
CA ARG A 136 6.10 5.46 -38.67
C ARG A 136 7.10 6.34 -39.42
N ILE A 137 8.31 6.50 -38.90
CA ILE A 137 9.40 7.22 -39.57
C ILE A 137 9.76 6.50 -40.88
N ASP A 138 9.95 5.19 -40.83
CA ASP A 138 10.27 4.39 -42.03
C ASP A 138 9.13 4.45 -43.07
N ALA A 139 7.87 4.36 -42.64
CA ALA A 139 6.71 4.49 -43.53
C ALA A 139 6.55 5.90 -44.11
N GLN A 140 6.91 6.93 -43.35
CA GLN A 140 6.89 8.31 -43.83
C GLN A 140 8.03 8.55 -44.84
N ALA A 141 9.24 8.06 -44.54
CA ALA A 141 10.37 8.10 -45.46
C ALA A 141 10.06 7.39 -46.79
N ALA A 142 9.35 6.26 -46.75
CA ALA A 142 8.88 5.57 -47.96
C ALA A 142 7.87 6.41 -48.77
N LYS A 143 6.90 7.06 -48.11
CA LYS A 143 5.93 7.94 -48.78
C LYS A 143 6.56 9.19 -49.37
N ASP A 144 7.54 9.78 -48.69
CA ASP A 144 8.25 10.97 -49.17
C ASP A 144 9.17 10.61 -50.35
N ALA A 145 9.79 9.42 -50.33
CA ALA A 145 10.55 8.89 -51.46
C ALA A 145 9.65 8.64 -52.69
N ASP A 146 8.48 8.03 -52.49
CA ASP A 146 7.51 7.82 -53.57
C ASP A 146 7.00 9.15 -54.13
N GLN A 147 6.69 10.13 -53.28
CA GLN A 147 6.28 11.45 -53.75
C GLN A 147 7.40 12.13 -54.55
N ASN A 148 8.64 12.09 -54.07
CA ASN A 148 9.79 12.73 -54.73
C ASN A 148 10.20 12.08 -56.06
N ASN A 149 9.80 10.85 -56.32
CA ASN A 149 9.98 10.17 -57.60
C ASN A 149 8.81 10.42 -58.60
N ILE A 150 7.74 11.11 -58.18
CA ILE A 150 6.68 11.53 -59.10
C ILE A 150 7.18 12.71 -59.92
N ASN A 151 7.20 12.55 -61.25
CA ASN A 151 7.49 13.62 -62.20
C ASN A 151 6.76 14.91 -61.81
N PRO A 152 7.44 16.07 -61.73
CA PRO A 152 6.84 17.32 -61.23
C PRO A 152 5.63 17.76 -62.07
N LEU A 153 5.59 17.38 -63.34
CA LEU A 153 4.45 17.61 -64.23
C LEU A 153 3.19 16.86 -63.76
N GLN A 154 3.30 15.66 -63.20
CA GLN A 154 2.15 14.91 -62.69
C GLN A 154 1.63 15.45 -61.35
N ARG A 155 2.47 16.15 -60.57
CA ARG A 155 2.02 16.85 -59.36
C ARG A 155 1.12 18.06 -59.67
N VAL A 156 1.36 18.75 -60.79
CA VAL A 156 0.54 19.90 -61.23
C VAL A 156 -0.81 19.45 -61.82
N HIS A 157 -0.89 18.25 -62.39
CA HIS A 157 -2.12 17.68 -62.94
C HIS A 157 -2.95 16.90 -61.89
N ALA A 158 -2.36 16.55 -60.75
CA ALA A 158 -3.12 16.11 -59.60
C ALA A 158 -3.88 17.32 -59.06
N LYS A 159 -5.17 17.41 -59.39
CA LYS A 159 -6.06 18.46 -58.88
C LYS A 159 -5.85 18.56 -57.36
N PRO A 160 -5.55 19.75 -56.81
CA PRO A 160 -5.47 19.93 -55.37
C PRO A 160 -6.86 19.62 -54.80
N SER A 161 -7.02 18.44 -54.21
CA SER A 161 -8.20 18.06 -53.43
C SER A 161 -8.09 18.71 -52.05
N GLY A 162 -8.02 20.04 -52.03
CA GLY A 162 -7.86 20.85 -50.84
C GLY A 162 -8.33 22.28 -51.15
N GLY A 163 -9.62 22.52 -50.95
CA GLY A 163 -10.26 23.81 -51.18
C GLY A 163 -11.49 23.69 -52.07
N THR A 164 -12.60 23.21 -51.51
CA THR A 164 -13.91 23.55 -52.06
C THR A 164 -14.08 25.06 -51.87
N ASP A 165 -13.91 25.80 -52.97
CA ASP A 165 -14.32 27.19 -53.07
C ASP A 165 -15.83 27.27 -52.78
N PRO A 166 -16.27 27.91 -51.68
CA PRO A 166 -17.68 27.98 -51.31
C PRO A 166 -18.52 28.82 -52.28
N THR A 167 -17.91 29.40 -53.32
CA THR A 167 -18.61 30.18 -54.35
C THR A 167 -18.84 29.41 -55.66
N SER A 168 -18.31 28.19 -55.80
CA SER A 168 -18.57 27.35 -56.97
C SER A 168 -19.88 26.56 -56.79
N ASN A 169 -21.01 27.25 -56.97
CA ASN A 169 -22.30 26.59 -57.09
C ASN A 169 -22.36 25.91 -58.48
N PRO A 170 -22.51 24.58 -58.59
CA PRO A 170 -22.86 23.93 -59.87
C PRO A 170 -24.36 24.17 -60.12
N ALA A 171 -24.75 25.44 -60.21
CA ALA A 171 -26.08 25.80 -60.65
C ALA A 171 -26.13 25.53 -62.15
N THR A 172 -26.66 24.35 -62.49
CA THR A 172 -27.19 24.03 -63.81
C THR A 172 -27.95 25.25 -64.32
N ASP A 173 -27.42 25.85 -65.37
CA ASP A 173 -27.86 27.11 -65.96
C ASP A 173 -29.26 26.90 -66.56
N TRP A 174 -30.30 27.03 -65.73
CA TRP A 174 -31.71 26.75 -66.08
C TRP A 174 -32.18 27.53 -67.31
N LEU A 175 -31.51 28.65 -67.61
CA LEU A 175 -31.75 29.46 -68.80
C LEU A 175 -31.31 28.76 -70.09
N ARG A 176 -30.24 27.95 -70.05
CA ARG A 176 -29.79 27.13 -71.18
C ARG A 176 -30.68 25.91 -71.37
N ASP A 177 -31.09 25.27 -70.29
CA ASP A 177 -31.95 24.08 -70.32
C ASP A 177 -33.34 24.39 -70.92
N ALA A 178 -33.90 25.56 -70.59
CA ALA A 178 -35.16 26.07 -71.17
C ALA A 178 -35.04 26.47 -72.66
N LEU A 179 -33.84 26.75 -73.16
CA LEU A 179 -33.63 27.14 -74.56
C LEU A 179 -33.38 25.94 -75.47
N THR A 180 -32.88 24.83 -74.92
CA THR A 180 -32.59 23.58 -75.64
C THR A 180 -33.75 22.60 -75.65
N SER A 181 -34.79 22.83 -74.85
CA SER A 181 -36.01 22.01 -74.83
C SER A 181 -37.04 22.54 -75.85
N LYS A 182 -36.82 22.20 -77.13
CA LYS A 182 -37.83 22.39 -78.19
C LYS A 182 -37.79 21.25 -79.20
#